data_AF-A0A7T1I2J8-F1
#
_entry.id   AF-A0A7T1I2J8-F1
#
_cell.length_a   1.000
_cell.length_b   1.000
_cell.length_c   1.000
_cell.angle_alpha   90.00
_cell.angle_beta   90.00
_cell.angle_gamma   90.00
#
_symmetry.space_group_name_H-M   'P 1'
#
loop_
_entity.id
_entity.type
_entity.pdbx_description
1 polymer ?
#
loop_
_entity_poly.entity_id
_entity_poly.type
_entity_poly.pdbx_seq_one_letter_code
_entity_poly.pdbx_strand_id
1 'polypeptide(L)'
;MHWLVDLSRCPYVNQHVALARPSSEIEARFLAWYLASESDGKRQLLEAKRGATKVGLGLPDIRNLFLPLAPLNEQRRIAAKLDTTLPAVEACRQRLDGVAAILKRFRQAVLAAATSGELTREWREEIGKSLDAWTARTVGDVVTDIEAGLNVQCEERPPADNERYPFRSRDSSQRTSGLLNP
;
A
#
# COMPACT_ATOMS: atom_id res chain seq x y z
N MET A 1 4.65 34.66 -17.30
CA MET A 1 5.38 33.96 -18.38
C MET A 1 4.38 33.17 -19.18
N HIS A 2 4.22 33.57 -20.44
CA HIS A 2 3.18 33.13 -21.36
C HIS A 2 3.72 31.95 -22.16
N TRP A 3 3.34 30.73 -21.82
CA TRP A 3 3.69 29.52 -22.58
C TRP A 3 2.75 29.36 -23.77
N LEU A 4 2.88 30.20 -24.79
CA LEU A 4 2.42 29.83 -26.14
C LEU A 4 3.54 28.99 -26.77
N VAL A 5 3.40 27.68 -26.65
CA VAL A 5 4.18 26.75 -27.46
C VAL A 5 3.74 26.98 -28.91
N ASP A 6 4.65 27.46 -29.75
CA ASP A 6 4.46 27.57 -31.18
C ASP A 6 4.19 26.17 -31.78
N LEU A 7 2.92 25.85 -32.02
CA LEU A 7 2.49 24.58 -32.60
C LEU A 7 2.76 24.49 -34.11
N SER A 8 3.38 25.51 -34.71
CA SER A 8 3.71 25.56 -36.14
C SER A 8 4.92 24.67 -36.50
N ARG A 9 5.68 24.19 -35.51
CA ARG A 9 6.77 23.22 -35.70
C ARG A 9 6.34 21.83 -35.28
N CYS A 10 6.71 20.81 -36.06
CA CYS A 10 6.61 19.42 -35.61
C CYS A 10 7.45 19.24 -34.33
N PRO A 11 6.83 18.97 -33.17
CA PRO A 11 7.57 18.73 -31.95
C PRO A 11 8.35 17.42 -32.10
N TYR A 12 9.63 17.45 -31.71
CA TYR A 12 10.44 16.24 -31.64
C TYR A 12 10.04 15.45 -30.40
N VAL A 13 9.45 14.27 -30.59
CA VAL A 13 9.09 13.33 -29.52
C VAL A 13 9.96 12.09 -29.60
N ASN A 14 10.29 11.50 -28.46
CA ASN A 14 11.08 10.27 -28.37
C ASN A 14 10.33 9.09 -29.03
N GLN A 15 11.07 8.08 -29.53
CA GLN A 15 10.52 6.85 -30.13
C GLN A 15 9.54 6.06 -29.25
N HIS A 16 9.56 6.27 -27.93
CA HIS A 16 8.63 5.64 -26.98
C HIS A 16 7.46 6.55 -26.57
N VAL A 17 7.27 7.67 -27.26
CA VAL A 17 6.19 8.64 -26.99
C VAL A 17 5.38 8.83 -28.26
N ALA A 18 4.06 8.64 -28.16
CA ALA A 18 3.12 8.96 -29.22
C ALA A 18 2.51 10.34 -28.99
N LEU A 19 2.47 11.17 -30.04
CA LEU A 19 1.76 12.44 -30.03
C LEU A 19 0.40 12.29 -30.70
N ALA A 20 -0.67 12.40 -29.93
CA ALA A 20 -2.03 12.47 -30.44
C ALA A 20 -2.48 13.95 -30.51
N ARG A 21 -2.90 14.41 -31.69
CA ARG A 21 -3.48 15.73 -31.88
C ARG A 21 -5.00 15.60 -32.03
N PRO A 22 -5.80 16.16 -31.11
CA PRO A 22 -7.26 16.12 -31.23
C PRO A 22 -7.74 16.94 -32.43
N SER A 23 -8.79 16.46 -33.09
CA SER A 23 -9.51 17.21 -34.12
C SER A 23 -10.46 18.24 -33.46
N SER A 24 -11.16 19.04 -34.26
CA SER A 24 -12.18 19.98 -33.76
C SER A 24 -13.40 19.30 -33.13
N GLU A 25 -13.57 18.00 -33.33
CA GLU A 25 -14.71 17.21 -32.83
C GLU A 25 -14.53 16.73 -31.39
N ILE A 26 -13.31 16.87 -30.85
CA ILE A 26 -12.98 16.36 -29.51
C ILE A 26 -12.23 17.40 -28.69
N GLU A 27 -12.67 17.57 -27.44
CA GLU A 27 -11.99 18.40 -26.46
C GLU A 27 -10.78 17.64 -25.89
N ALA A 28 -9.61 18.29 -25.85
CA ALA A 28 -8.34 17.65 -25.54
C ALA A 28 -8.28 17.06 -24.11
N ARG A 29 -8.88 17.74 -23.12
CA ARG A 29 -8.91 17.27 -21.73
C ARG A 29 -9.89 16.13 -21.57
N PHE A 30 -11.02 16.14 -22.27
CA PHE A 30 -11.93 15.00 -22.31
C PHE A 30 -11.21 13.74 -22.81
N LEU A 31 -10.46 13.84 -23.91
CA LEU A 31 -9.64 12.73 -24.40
C LEU A 31 -8.60 12.28 -23.36
N ALA A 32 -7.90 13.22 -22.73
CA ALA A 32 -6.91 12.91 -21.69
C ALA A 32 -7.54 12.17 -20.49
N TRP A 33 -8.68 12.64 -20.00
CA TRP A 33 -9.41 12.01 -18.90
C TRP A 33 -9.93 10.62 -19.28
N TYR A 34 -10.40 10.43 -20.52
CA TYR A 34 -10.81 9.12 -21.00
C TYR A 34 -9.64 8.14 -21.08
N LEU A 35 -8.51 8.55 -21.64
CA LEU A 35 -7.31 7.70 -21.71
C LEU A 35 -6.75 7.34 -20.32
N ALA A 36 -6.94 8.23 -19.34
CA ALA A 36 -6.56 8.00 -17.96
C ALA A 36 -7.57 7.13 -17.18
N SER A 37 -8.76 6.87 -17.70
CA SER A 37 -9.78 6.12 -16.97
C SER A 37 -9.39 4.63 -16.85
N GLU A 38 -9.39 4.13 -15.61
CA GLU A 38 -9.00 2.73 -15.33
C GLU A 38 -9.96 1.72 -15.97
N SER A 39 -11.25 2.05 -16.04
CA SER A 39 -12.30 1.15 -16.54
C SER A 39 -12.31 1.02 -18.06
N ASP A 40 -11.83 2.02 -18.79
CA ASP A 40 -12.06 2.12 -20.23
C ASP A 40 -10.77 2.38 -20.99
N GLY A 41 -10.29 3.63 -21.07
CA GLY A 41 -9.18 3.98 -21.93
C GLY A 41 -7.88 3.29 -21.53
N LYS A 42 -7.55 3.32 -20.23
CA LYS A 42 -6.35 2.67 -19.72
C LYS A 42 -6.46 1.14 -19.79
N ARG A 43 -7.64 0.57 -19.52
CA ARG A 43 -7.85 -0.88 -19.66
C ARG A 43 -7.62 -1.36 -21.09
N GLN A 44 -8.22 -0.70 -22.07
CA GLN A 44 -8.02 -1.03 -23.48
C GLN A 44 -6.54 -0.95 -23.89
N LEU A 45 -5.83 0.10 -23.44
CA LEU A 45 -4.39 0.24 -23.66
C LEU A 45 -3.58 -0.88 -22.98
N LEU A 46 -3.97 -1.33 -21.79
CA LEU A 46 -3.29 -2.42 -21.10
C LEU A 46 -3.53 -3.77 -21.78
N GLU A 47 -4.75 -4.02 -22.25
CA GLU A 47 -5.12 -5.23 -22.99
C GLU A 47 -4.43 -5.30 -24.36
N ALA A 48 -4.21 -4.16 -25.01
CA ALA A 48 -3.55 -4.09 -26.31
C ALA A 48 -2.02 -4.21 -26.25
N LYS A 49 -1.40 -4.16 -25.06
CA LYS A 49 0.05 -4.36 -24.91
C LYS A 49 0.44 -5.77 -25.34
N ARG A 50 1.43 -5.87 -26.23
CA ARG A 50 1.98 -7.15 -26.73
C ARG A 50 3.48 -7.27 -26.45
N GLY A 51 3.97 -8.50 -26.31
CA GLY A 51 5.39 -8.85 -26.23
C GLY A 51 5.85 -9.36 -24.85
N ALA A 52 6.56 -10.49 -24.81
CA ALA A 52 7.07 -11.10 -23.58
C ALA A 52 8.36 -10.44 -23.04
N THR A 53 9.15 -9.80 -23.91
CA THR A 53 10.48 -9.23 -23.55
C THR A 53 10.56 -7.71 -23.72
N LYS A 54 9.71 -7.12 -24.57
CA LYS A 54 9.51 -5.67 -24.72
C LYS A 54 8.01 -5.39 -24.77
N VAL A 55 7.43 -5.12 -23.61
CA VAL A 55 6.03 -4.73 -23.48
C VAL A 55 5.87 -3.33 -24.07
N GLY A 56 5.21 -3.20 -25.22
CA GLY A 56 5.03 -1.94 -25.92
C GLY A 56 3.62 -1.78 -26.48
N LEU A 57 3.19 -0.54 -26.62
CA LEU A 57 1.98 -0.17 -27.34
C LEU A 57 2.39 0.34 -28.73
N GLY A 58 1.89 -0.30 -29.77
CA GLY A 58 2.06 0.18 -31.14
C GLY A 58 1.13 1.35 -31.45
N LEU A 59 1.49 2.16 -32.43
CA LEU A 59 0.60 3.20 -32.96
C LEU A 59 -0.74 2.65 -33.49
N PRO A 60 -0.81 1.44 -34.11
CA PRO A 60 -2.09 0.84 -34.49
C PRO A 60 -2.99 0.56 -33.28
N ASP A 61 -2.41 0.12 -32.17
CA ASP A 61 -3.16 -0.18 -30.94
C ASP A 61 -3.84 1.09 -30.39
N ILE A 62 -3.12 2.22 -30.41
CA ILE A 62 -3.66 3.52 -30.00
C ILE A 62 -4.77 3.99 -30.97
N ARG A 63 -4.59 3.78 -32.28
CA ARG A 63 -5.59 4.17 -33.29
C ARG A 63 -6.89 3.38 -33.21
N ASN A 64 -6.82 2.15 -32.72
CA ASN A 64 -7.95 1.24 -32.63
C ASN A 64 -8.68 1.30 -31.27
N LEU A 65 -8.33 2.25 -30.40
CA LEU A 65 -9.05 2.47 -29.15
C LEU A 65 -10.50 2.87 -29.44
N PHE A 66 -11.42 2.20 -28.75
CA PHE A 66 -12.81 2.59 -28.74
C PHE A 66 -12.99 3.80 -27.83
N LEU A 67 -13.64 4.85 -28.33
CA LEU A 67 -13.92 6.07 -27.59
C LEU A 67 -15.41 6.41 -27.74
N PRO A 68 -16.20 6.45 -26.65
CA PRO A 68 -17.55 6.98 -26.68
C PRO A 68 -17.49 8.51 -26.83
N LEU A 69 -17.84 9.00 -28.02
CA LEU A 69 -17.80 10.43 -28.32
C LEU A 69 -19.12 11.11 -27.93
N ALA A 70 -19.11 11.82 -26.79
CA ALA A 70 -20.23 12.65 -26.36
C ALA A 70 -20.32 13.95 -27.20
N PRO A 71 -21.47 14.66 -27.22
CA PRO A 71 -21.56 15.98 -27.83
C PRO A 71 -20.55 16.99 -27.24
N LEU A 72 -20.07 17.94 -28.04
CA LEU A 72 -18.95 18.83 -27.67
C LEU A 72 -19.18 19.59 -26.34
N ASN A 73 -20.41 20.06 -26.10
CA ASN A 73 -20.77 20.74 -24.86
C ASN A 73 -20.67 19.81 -23.64
N GLU A 74 -21.04 18.55 -23.82
CA GLU A 74 -20.99 17.54 -22.78
C GLU A 74 -19.54 17.14 -22.47
N GLN A 75 -18.71 16.99 -23.50
CA GLN A 75 -17.27 16.75 -23.31
C GLN A 75 -16.62 17.83 -22.45
N ARG A 76 -16.91 19.10 -22.74
CA ARG A 76 -16.41 20.27 -21.96
C ARG A 76 -16.91 20.25 -20.52
N ARG A 77 -18.19 19.92 -20.32
CA ARG A 77 -18.81 19.84 -18.99
C ARG A 77 -18.17 18.76 -18.14
N ILE A 78 -17.95 17.57 -18.71
CA ILE A 78 -17.29 16.45 -18.05
C ILE A 78 -15.85 16.82 -17.70
N ALA A 79 -15.08 17.33 -18.66
CA ALA A 79 -13.68 17.72 -18.43
C ALA A 79 -13.55 18.75 -17.31
N ALA A 80 -14.38 19.80 -17.31
CA ALA A 80 -14.36 20.81 -16.26
C ALA A 80 -14.70 20.25 -14.87
N LYS A 81 -15.62 19.27 -14.79
CA LYS A 81 -15.97 18.63 -13.53
C LYS A 81 -14.83 17.75 -13.00
N LEU A 82 -14.13 17.04 -13.88
CA LEU A 82 -12.99 16.21 -13.51
C LEU A 82 -11.80 17.07 -13.06
N ASP A 83 -11.49 18.13 -13.81
CA ASP A 83 -10.43 19.10 -13.47
C ASP A 83 -10.64 19.73 -12.08
N THR A 84 -11.89 19.90 -11.65
CA THR A 84 -12.21 20.51 -10.34
C THR A 84 -12.25 19.49 -9.21
N THR A 85 -12.70 18.25 -9.48
CA THR A 85 -12.98 17.27 -8.42
C THR A 85 -11.76 16.42 -8.06
N LEU A 86 -11.00 15.98 -9.06
CA LEU A 86 -9.90 15.03 -8.87
C LEU A 86 -8.70 15.62 -8.10
N PRO A 87 -8.30 16.89 -8.28
CA PRO A 87 -7.21 17.47 -7.49
C PRO A 87 -7.51 17.49 -5.98
N ALA A 88 -8.76 17.72 -5.58
CA ALA A 88 -9.14 17.71 -4.17
C ALA A 88 -9.01 16.31 -3.56
N VAL A 89 -9.38 15.28 -4.32
CA VAL A 89 -9.23 13.87 -3.91
C VAL A 89 -7.75 13.50 -3.79
N GLU A 90 -6.93 13.89 -4.76
CA GLU A 90 -5.50 13.61 -4.75
C GLU A 90 -4.79 14.31 -3.59
N ALA A 91 -5.13 15.57 -3.30
CA ALA A 91 -4.62 16.28 -2.13
C ALA A 91 -5.01 15.59 -0.81
N CYS A 92 -6.24 15.06 -0.72
CA CYS A 92 -6.68 14.30 0.45
C CYS A 92 -5.88 13.00 0.60
N ARG A 93 -5.68 12.27 -0.49
CA ARG A 93 -4.90 11.02 -0.50
C ARG A 93 -3.47 11.25 -0.05
N GLN A 94 -2.80 12.27 -0.59
CA GLN A 94 -1.42 12.62 -0.20
C GLN A 94 -1.31 12.94 1.30
N ARG A 95 -2.32 13.61 1.87
CA ARG A 95 -2.36 13.86 3.32
C ARG A 95 -2.49 12.56 4.11
N LEU A 96 -3.31 11.61 3.64
CA LEU A 96 -3.50 10.32 4.30
C LEU A 96 -2.27 9.43 4.23
N ASP A 97 -1.53 9.43 3.12
CA ASP A 97 -0.30 8.63 2.97
C ASP A 97 0.75 8.97 4.04
N GLY A 98 0.78 10.22 4.52
CA GLY A 98 1.67 10.64 5.62
C GLY A 98 1.24 10.18 7.02
N VAL A 99 -0.05 9.87 7.23
CA VAL A 99 -0.61 9.58 8.56
C VAL A 99 -0.06 8.28 9.13
N ALA A 100 0.13 7.23 8.31
CA ALA A 100 0.66 5.96 8.79
C ALA A 100 2.08 6.10 9.38
N ALA A 101 2.93 6.91 8.74
CA ALA A 101 4.28 7.19 9.23
C ALA A 101 4.26 7.99 10.53
N ILE A 102 3.35 8.97 10.64
CA ILE A 102 3.15 9.76 11.87
C ILE A 102 2.69 8.85 13.01
N LEU A 103 1.70 8.00 12.79
CA LEU A 103 1.20 7.05 13.80
C LEU A 103 2.29 6.09 14.28
N LYS A 104 3.14 5.59 13.38
CA LYS A 104 4.28 4.75 13.75
C LYS A 104 5.25 5.47 14.69
N ARG A 105 5.65 6.69 14.33
CA ARG A 105 6.56 7.51 15.15
C ARG A 105 5.94 7.88 16.49
N PHE A 106 4.67 8.26 16.50
CA PHE A 106 3.93 8.57 17.72
C PHE A 106 3.88 7.36 18.66
N ARG A 107 3.55 6.17 18.14
CA ARG A 107 3.54 4.93 18.94
C ARG A 107 4.91 4.63 19.54
N GLN A 108 5.99 4.81 18.77
CA GLN A 108 7.36 4.63 19.27
C GLN A 108 7.72 5.64 20.35
N ALA A 109 7.37 6.91 20.17
CA ALA A 109 7.61 7.97 21.15
C ALA A 109 6.85 7.72 22.45
N VAL A 110 5.58 7.33 22.38
CA VAL A 110 4.75 7.00 23.56
C VAL A 110 5.31 5.79 24.30
N LEU A 111 5.68 4.72 23.59
CA LEU A 111 6.28 3.54 24.22
C LEU A 111 7.62 3.89 24.88
N ALA A 112 8.48 4.66 24.22
CA ALA A 112 9.73 5.10 24.79
C ALA A 112 9.52 5.97 26.04
N ALA A 113 8.56 6.90 26.01
CA ALA A 113 8.21 7.72 27.17
C ALA A 113 7.62 6.88 28.31
N ALA A 114 6.84 5.85 28.00
CA ALA A 114 6.28 4.94 28.99
C ALA A 114 7.35 4.06 29.65
N THR A 115 8.27 3.48 28.87
CA THR A 115 9.31 2.56 29.38
C THR A 115 10.47 3.27 30.05
N SER A 116 10.78 4.51 29.67
CA SER A 116 11.73 5.37 30.39
C SER A 116 11.13 5.97 31.67
N GLY A 117 9.82 5.88 31.85
CA GLY A 117 9.11 6.47 32.97
C GLY A 117 8.91 7.98 32.84
N GLU A 118 9.21 8.59 31.70
CA GLU A 118 8.94 10.01 31.41
C GLU A 118 7.45 10.33 31.44
N LEU A 119 6.61 9.41 30.95
CA LEU A 119 5.16 9.60 30.89
C LEU A 119 4.51 9.79 32.27
N THR A 120 5.15 9.27 33.34
CA THR A 120 4.64 9.34 34.71
C THR A 120 5.47 10.24 35.61
N ARG A 121 6.38 11.05 35.06
CA ARG A 121 7.29 11.91 35.83
C ARG A 121 6.53 12.90 36.72
N GLU A 122 5.63 13.70 36.13
CA GLU A 122 4.85 14.72 36.86
C GLU A 122 4.05 14.09 38.01
N TRP A 123 3.31 13.01 37.70
CA TRP A 123 2.57 12.25 38.71
C TRP A 123 3.46 11.72 39.84
N ARG A 124 4.67 11.22 39.53
CA ARG A 124 5.63 10.73 40.52
C ARG A 124 6.15 11.83 41.43
N GLU A 125 6.40 13.02 40.88
CA GLU A 125 6.86 14.20 41.64
C GLU A 125 5.77 14.67 42.62
N GLU A 126 4.50 14.71 42.20
CA GLU A 126 3.36 15.09 43.05
C GLU A 126 3.16 14.16 44.26
N ILE A 127 3.33 12.85 44.07
CA ILE A 127 3.14 11.85 45.13
C ILE A 127 4.44 11.49 45.87
N GLY A 128 5.56 12.13 45.53
CA GLY A 128 6.88 11.88 46.12
C GLY A 128 7.45 10.47 45.87
N LYS A 129 7.09 9.81 44.76
CA LYS A 129 7.62 8.47 44.42
C LYS A 129 8.84 8.56 43.50
N SER A 130 9.96 7.98 43.93
CA SER A 130 11.17 7.87 43.11
C SER A 130 11.24 6.55 42.32
N LEU A 131 12.01 6.56 41.23
CA LEU A 131 12.39 5.35 40.49
C LEU A 131 13.47 4.53 41.20
N ASP A 132 14.10 5.03 42.26
CA ASP A 132 15.17 4.32 42.99
C ASP A 132 14.71 2.98 43.60
N ALA A 133 13.40 2.80 43.77
CA ALA A 133 12.80 1.55 44.24
C ALA A 133 12.73 0.46 43.15
N TRP A 134 13.01 0.79 41.88
CA TRP A 134 12.98 -0.16 40.77
C TRP A 134 14.33 -0.84 40.62
N THR A 135 14.38 -2.16 40.81
CA THR A 135 15.60 -2.95 40.62
C THR A 135 15.56 -3.66 39.27
N ALA A 136 16.66 -3.59 38.51
CA ALA A 136 16.84 -4.40 37.32
C ALA A 136 17.04 -5.88 37.71
N ARG A 137 16.24 -6.78 37.15
CA ARG A 137 16.35 -8.23 37.33
C ARG A 137 16.34 -8.92 35.97
N THR A 138 16.91 -10.13 35.90
CA THR A 138 16.80 -10.92 34.67
C THR A 138 15.38 -11.46 34.54
N VAL A 139 14.95 -11.76 33.31
CA VAL A 139 13.62 -12.34 33.07
C VAL A 139 13.47 -13.67 33.81
N GLY A 140 14.50 -14.52 33.82
CA GLY A 140 14.50 -15.79 34.56
C GLY A 140 14.29 -15.66 36.07
N ASP A 141 14.58 -14.50 36.66
CA ASP A 141 14.36 -14.25 38.09
C ASP A 141 12.89 -13.98 38.44
N VAL A 142 12.04 -13.70 37.44
CA VAL A 142 10.63 -13.30 37.61
C VAL A 142 9.63 -14.22 36.92
N VAL A 143 10.07 -15.08 35.98
CA VAL A 143 9.19 -16.09 35.35
C VAL A 143 9.46 -17.47 35.91
N THR A 144 8.39 -18.24 36.10
CA THR A 144 8.45 -19.61 36.64
C THR A 144 8.86 -20.66 35.61
N ASP A 145 8.64 -20.39 34.33
CA ASP A 145 8.95 -21.33 33.25
C ASP A 145 9.17 -20.58 31.92
N ILE A 146 10.04 -21.12 31.06
CA ILE A 146 10.34 -20.60 29.72
C ILE A 146 10.48 -21.80 28.78
N GLU A 147 9.43 -22.08 28.01
CA GLU A 147 9.40 -23.17 27.05
C GLU A 147 9.44 -22.65 25.61
N ALA A 148 10.14 -23.37 24.72
CA ALA A 148 10.11 -23.09 23.30
C ALA A 148 8.74 -23.47 22.71
N GLY A 149 8.25 -22.67 21.76
CA GLY A 149 7.05 -23.01 21.00
C GLY A 149 7.23 -24.34 20.27
N LEU A 150 6.19 -25.18 20.30
CA LEU A 150 6.22 -26.49 19.64
C LEU A 150 6.08 -26.32 18.11
N ASN A 151 7.02 -26.87 17.36
CA ASN A 151 6.88 -27.09 15.91
C ASN A 151 6.34 -28.51 15.67
N VAL A 152 5.03 -28.68 15.84
CA VAL A 152 4.36 -29.97 15.63
C VAL A 152 3.91 -30.05 14.18
N GLN A 153 4.26 -31.12 13.47
CA GLN A 153 3.65 -31.39 12.17
C GLN A 153 2.15 -31.61 12.39
N CYS A 154 1.33 -30.80 11.73
CA CYS A 154 -0.11 -31.02 11.70
C CYS A 154 -0.40 -32.21 10.78
N GLU A 155 -0.82 -33.33 11.36
CA GLU A 155 -1.51 -34.37 10.60
C GLU A 155 -2.92 -33.88 10.28
N GLU A 156 -3.18 -33.55 9.02
CA GLU A 156 -4.53 -33.24 8.54
C GLU A 156 -5.38 -34.51 8.55
N ARG A 157 -6.04 -34.80 9.67
CA ARG A 157 -7.15 -35.78 9.73
C ARG A 157 -8.48 -35.06 9.97
N PRO A 158 -9.59 -35.55 9.41
CA PRO A 158 -10.92 -35.09 9.78
C PRO A 158 -11.13 -35.19 11.31
N PRO A 159 -11.79 -34.21 11.93
CA PRO A 159 -12.15 -34.29 13.35
C PRO A 159 -13.08 -35.48 13.59
N ALA A 160 -12.85 -36.23 14.67
CA ALA A 160 -13.77 -37.30 15.06
C ALA A 160 -15.12 -36.70 15.52
N ASP A 161 -16.19 -37.51 15.52
CA ASP A 161 -17.57 -37.07 15.82
C ASP A 161 -17.75 -36.36 17.18
N ASN A 162 -16.78 -36.48 18.09
CA ASN A 162 -16.77 -35.85 19.41
C ASN A 162 -15.69 -34.75 19.60
N GLU A 163 -14.94 -34.39 18.55
CA GLU A 163 -13.86 -33.41 18.61
C GLU A 163 -14.31 -32.05 18.03
N ARG A 164 -14.27 -30.99 18.84
CA ARG A 164 -14.77 -29.66 18.44
C ARG A 164 -13.76 -28.82 17.65
N TYR A 165 -12.47 -29.17 17.69
CA TYR A 165 -11.35 -28.50 17.00
C TYR A 165 -10.18 -29.49 16.82
N PRO A 166 -9.29 -29.33 15.83
CA PRO A 166 -8.12 -30.20 15.65
C PRO A 166 -7.22 -30.16 16.89
N PHE A 167 -7.07 -31.30 17.55
CA PHE A 167 -6.31 -31.44 18.79
C PHE A 167 -4.81 -31.58 18.51
N ARG A 168 -3.98 -30.92 19.34
CA ARG A 168 -2.53 -31.16 19.43
C ARG A 168 -2.30 -32.43 20.25
N SER A 169 -2.02 -33.57 19.63
CA SER A 169 -1.66 -34.77 20.40
C SER A 169 -0.26 -34.60 21.03
N ARG A 170 -0.12 -35.00 22.28
CA ARG A 170 1.16 -35.10 23.00
C ARG A 170 1.67 -36.51 22.76
N ASP A 171 2.37 -36.75 21.65
CA ASP A 171 3.04 -38.04 21.50
C ASP A 171 4.36 -38.03 22.29
N SER A 172 4.35 -38.75 23.42
CA SER A 172 5.49 -38.91 24.32
C SER A 172 6.63 -39.74 23.74
N SER A 173 6.54 -40.21 22.50
CA SER A 173 7.51 -41.11 21.88
C SER A 173 8.69 -40.43 21.15
N GLN A 174 8.70 -39.10 20.99
CA GLN A 174 9.85 -38.38 20.41
C GLN A 174 10.74 -37.69 21.45
N ARG A 175 11.22 -38.45 22.44
CA ARG A 175 12.47 -38.13 23.16
C ARG A 175 13.62 -38.86 22.48
N THR A 176 14.02 -38.43 21.29
CA THR A 176 15.26 -38.93 20.69
C THR A 176 16.43 -38.02 21.11
N SER A 177 17.07 -38.45 22.19
CA SER A 177 18.53 -38.49 22.38
C SER A 177 19.37 -37.63 21.41
N GLY A 178 19.63 -36.39 21.80
CA GLY A 178 20.76 -35.60 21.31
C GLY A 178 21.74 -35.35 22.45
N LEU A 179 22.38 -36.41 22.95
CA LEU A 179 23.55 -36.30 23.81
C LEU A 179 24.64 -35.55 23.04
N LEU A 180 24.93 -34.33 23.48
CA LEU A 180 26.21 -33.67 23.22
C LEU A 180 27.33 -34.58 23.74
N ASN A 181 28.25 -34.96 22.87
CA ASN A 181 29.57 -35.46 23.25
C ASN A 181 30.61 -34.34 22.99
N PRO A 182 31.73 -34.34 23.73
CA PRO A 182 32.49 -33.14 24.13
C PRO A 182 33.24 -32.42 23.02
#